data_AF-A0A947GQ77-F1
#
_entry.id   AF-A0A947GQ77-F1
#
_cell.length_a   1.000
_cell.length_b   1.000
_cell.length_c   1.000
_cell.angle_alpha   90.00
_cell.angle_beta   90.00
_cell.angle_gamma   90.00
#
_symmetry.space_group_name_H-M   'P 1'
#
loop_
_entity.id
_entity.type
_entity.pdbx_description
1 polymer ?
#
loop_
_entity_poly.entity_id
_entity_poly.type
_entity_poly.pdbx_seq_one_letter_code
_entity_poly.pdbx_strand_id
1 'polypeptide(L)' 'MDELLQARDIAIGLGGKITDNTVGFIACFDAESIAESYVISLEDLESLAAQQQEKCVVVVMVSSLL' A
#
# COMPACT_ATOMS: atom_id res chain seq x y z
N MET A 1 9.55 -11.05 11.29
CA MET A 1 9.07 -9.67 11.05
C MET A 1 7.72 -9.81 10.37
N ASP A 2 6.74 -9.00 10.74
CA ASP A 2 5.40 -9.07 10.13
C ASP A 2 5.43 -8.33 8.79
N GLU A 3 5.22 -9.04 7.68
CA GLU A 3 5.24 -8.48 6.33
C GLU A 3 4.23 -7.33 6.15
N LEU A 4 3.12 -7.36 6.91
CA LEU A 4 2.12 -6.29 6.90
C LEU A 4 2.68 -4.97 7.46
N LEU A 5 3.48 -5.06 8.53
CA LEU A 5 4.19 -3.91 9.10
C LEU A 5 5.26 -3.39 8.15
N GLN A 6 5.97 -4.29 7.46
CA GLN A 6 6.96 -3.92 6.47
C GLN A 6 6.33 -3.20 5.27
N ALA A 7 5.22 -3.73 4.74
CA ALA A 7 4.44 -3.09 3.68
C ALA A 7 3.98 -1.68 4.08
N ARG A 8 3.48 -1.52 5.31
CA ARG A 8 3.08 -0.22 5.86
C ARG A 8 4.25 0.77 5.92
N ASP A 9 5.43 0.34 6.38
CA ASP A 9 6.61 1.19 6.45
C ASP A 9 7.11 1.62 5.06
N ILE A 10 7.05 0.72 4.07
CA ILE A 10 7.35 1.04 2.66
C ILE A 10 6.37 2.11 2.15
N ALA A 11 5.06 1.94 2.38
CA ALA A 11 4.05 2.91 1.95
C ALA A 11 4.30 4.30 2.54
N ILE A 12 4.67 4.38 3.83
CA ILE A 12 5.04 5.63 4.49
C ILE A 12 6.31 6.22 3.87
N GLY A 13 7.32 5.37 3.62
CA GLY A 13 8.58 5.78 2.99
C GLY A 13 8.42 6.37 1.59
N LEU A 14 7.38 5.94 0.85
CA LEU A 14 7.00 6.46 -0.46
C LEU A 14 6.08 7.70 -0.39
N GLY A 15 5.77 8.20 0.80
CA GLY A 15 4.90 9.37 0.99
C GLY A 15 3.40 9.06 0.93
N GLY A 16 3.02 7.78 1.06
CA GLY A 16 1.63 7.35 1.16
C GLY A 16 0.98 7.78 2.47
N LYS A 17 -0.29 8.16 2.41
CA LYS A 17 -1.13 8.39 3.60
C LYS A 17 -1.73 7.06 4.05
N ILE A 18 -1.53 6.70 5.31
CA ILE A 18 -1.99 5.43 5.86
C ILE A 18 -3.27 5.63 6.67
N THR A 19 -4.26 4.77 6.45
CA THR A 19 -5.39 4.59 7.34
C THR A 19 -5.43 3.13 7.80
N ASP A 20 -5.21 2.89 9.09
CA ASP A 20 -5.29 1.55 9.66
C ASP A 20 -6.76 1.11 9.77
N ASN A 21 -7.04 -0.17 9.52
CA ASN A 21 -8.34 -0.80 9.73
C ASN A 21 -8.21 -1.97 10.72
N THR A 22 -9.30 -2.67 11.04
CA THR A 22 -9.31 -3.75 12.05
C THR A 22 -8.42 -4.94 11.73
N VAL A 23 -8.01 -5.12 10.47
CA VAL A 23 -7.26 -6.29 9.99
C VAL A 23 -6.01 -5.95 9.18
N GLY A 24 -5.69 -4.66 8.97
CA GLY A 24 -4.78 -4.21 7.94
C GLY A 24 -4.69 -2.69 7.82
N PHE A 25 -4.37 -2.20 6.62
CA PHE A 25 -4.28 -0.77 6.35
C PHE A 25 -4.63 -0.43 4.89
N ILE A 26 -4.94 0.83 4.67
CA ILE A 26 -5.16 1.43 3.36
C ILE A 26 -4.02 2.42 3.11
N ALA A 27 -3.28 2.23 2.02
CA ALA A 27 -2.25 3.17 1.56
C ALA A 27 -2.81 4.01 0.41
N CYS A 28 -2.91 5.32 0.64
CA CYS A 28 -3.37 6.28 -0.35
C CYS A 28 -2.18 7.07 -0.92
N PHE A 29 -2.06 7.10 -2.25
CA PHE A 29 -1.01 7.83 -2.96
C PHE A 29 -1.59 8.93 -3.84
N ASP A 30 -0.89 10.07 -3.90
CA ASP A 30 -1.30 11.24 -4.68
C ASP A 30 -0.84 11.14 -6.16
N ALA A 31 -0.04 10.13 -6.51
CA ALA A 31 0.45 9.89 -7.88
C ALA A 31 0.47 8.40 -8.23
N GLU A 32 0.09 8.09 -9.47
CA GLU A 32 0.06 6.72 -10.01
C GLU A 32 1.45 6.08 -10.02
N SER A 33 2.49 6.81 -10.41
CA SER A 33 3.87 6.31 -10.46
C SER A 33 4.41 5.87 -9.09
N ILE A 34 3.96 6.52 -8.01
CA ILE A 34 4.34 6.17 -6.64
C ILE A 34 3.59 4.92 -6.20
N ALA A 35 2.30 4.83 -6.54
CA ALA A 35 1.50 3.63 -6.26
C ALA A 35 2.03 2.40 -7.02
N GLU A 36 2.46 2.56 -8.28
CA GLU A 36 3.10 1.50 -9.06
C GLU A 36 4.41 1.06 -8.41
N SER A 37 5.26 2.01 -8.00
CA SER A 37 6.51 1.71 -7.27
C SER A 37 6.25 0.95 -5.96
N TYR A 38 5.16 1.30 -5.27
CA TYR A 38 4.72 0.59 -4.07
C TYR A 38 4.29 -0.84 -4.38
N VAL A 39 3.46 -1.05 -5.40
CA VAL A 39 2.99 -2.39 -5.82
C VAL A 39 4.17 -3.29 -6.18
N ILE A 40 5.15 -2.79 -6.94
CA ILE A 40 6.38 -3.53 -7.27
C ILE A 40 7.12 -3.93 -5.99
N SER A 41 7.23 -3.01 -5.01
CA SER A 41 7.89 -3.30 -3.73
C SER A 41 7.15 -4.35 -2.89
N LEU A 42 5.85 -4.58 -3.14
CA LEU A 42 5.07 -5.63 -2.48
C LEU A 42 5.22 -7.00 -3.14
N GLU A 43 5.69 -7.09 -4.38
CA GLU A 43 5.93 -8.37 -5.06
C GLU A 43 7.03 -9.19 -4.35
N ASP A 44 7.96 -8.51 -3.67
CA ASP A 44 8.99 -9.12 -2.82
C ASP A 44 8.43 -9.69 -1.51
N LEU A 45 7.16 -9.45 -1.18
CA LEU A 45 6.45 -9.93 0.01
C LEU A 45 5.48 -11.07 -0.35
N GLU A 46 6.03 -12.26 -0.59
CA GLU A 46 5.29 -13.44 -1.10
C GLU A 46 4.06 -13.81 -0.25
N SER A 47 4.14 -13.70 1.09
CA SER A 47 3.03 -14.09 1.98
C SER A 47 1.88 -13.07 1.93
N LEU A 48 2.22 -11.79 1.79
CA LEU A 48 1.25 -10.71 1.60
C LEU A 48 0.52 -10.85 0.26
N ALA A 49 1.25 -11.16 -0.82
CA ALA A 49 0.71 -11.37 -2.16
C ALA A 49 -0.21 -12.61 -2.25
N ALA A 50 0.08 -13.68 -1.50
CA ALA A 50 -0.65 -14.94 -1.60
C ALA A 50 -1.89 -15.06 -0.70
N GLN A 51 -1.88 -14.46 0.51
CA GLN A 51 -2.91 -14.74 1.53
C GLN A 51 -3.44 -13.51 2.28
N GLN A 52 -2.84 -12.33 2.09
CA GLN A 52 -3.19 -11.13 2.85
C GLN A 52 -3.48 -9.89 1.98
N GLN A 53 -3.72 -10.08 0.67
CA GLN A 53 -4.08 -8.98 -0.25
C GLN A 53 -5.28 -8.16 0.26
N GLU A 54 -6.29 -8.81 0.85
CA GLU A 54 -7.47 -8.12 1.41
C GLU A 54 -7.15 -7.20 2.61
N LYS A 55 -5.98 -7.37 3.23
CA LYS A 55 -5.52 -6.56 4.37
C LYS A 55 -4.66 -5.37 3.96
N CYS A 56 -4.24 -5.31 2.70
CA CYS A 56 -3.43 -4.21 2.16
C CYS A 56 -4.13 -3.62 0.94
N VAL A 57 -4.93 -2.58 1.15
CA VAL A 57 -5.65 -1.89 0.07
C VAL A 57 -4.82 -0.71 -0.42
N VAL A 58 -4.50 -0.71 -1.72
CA VAL A 58 -3.79 0.40 -2.38
C VAL A 58 -4.79 1.28 -3.11
N VAL A 59 -4.78 2.57 -2.81
CA VAL A 59 -5.68 3.56 -3.42
C VAL A 59 -4.86 4.67 -4.07
N VAL A 60 -5.13 4.93 -5.34
CA VAL A 60 -4.61 6.12 -6.04
C VAL A 60 -5.67 7.20 -5.99
N MET A 61 -5.35 8.35 -5.40
CA MET A 61 -6.25 9.51 -5.42
C MET A 61 -6.24 10.13 -6.82
N VAL A 62 -7.19 9.74 -7.65
CA VAL A 62 -7.43 10.41 -8.93
C VAL A 62 -8.11 11.74 -8.64
N SER A 63 -7.40 12.85 -8.84
CA SER A 63 -8.03 14.17 -8.78
C SER A 63 -9.00 14.27 -9.96
N SER A 64 -10.31 14.34 -9.72
CA SER A 64 -11.24 14.68 -10.81
C SER A 64 -10.93 16.10 -11.25
N LEU A 65 -10.53 16.27 -12.51
CA LEU A 65 -10.46 17.58 -13.14
C LEU A 65 -11.85 18.23 -13.05
N LEU A 66 -11.95 19.28 -12.23
CA LEU A 66 -12.99 20.31 -12.35
C LEU A 66 -12.61 21.24 -13.51
#